data_AF-A0A4V6E852-F1
#
_entry.id   AF-A0A4V6E852-F1
#
_cell.length_a   1.000
_cell.length_b   1.000
_cell.length_c   1.000
_cell.angle_alpha   90.00
_cell.angle_beta   90.00
_cell.angle_gamma   90.00
#
_symmetry.space_group_name_H-M   'P 1'
#
loop_
_entity.id
_entity.type
_entity.pdbx_description
1 polymer ?
#
loop_
_entity_poly.entity_id
_entity_poly.type
_entity_poly.pdbx_seq_one_letter_code
_entity_poly.pdbx_strand_id
1 'polypeptide(L)'
;FCTDADGNVLLDFTCHVAASPLGYNNPKVLDRADEFDMVDPLKIAGQDFYVSTGGSPDETSLPGPAHLMDRLTDITSHYDFDTVFLSNSGAEAVENAMKICYDNCETPKYGITFDGAFHGRTLGALSLNRSKSVYRRKFPELSGIHDVEYSEAGVERLRSNLDADTGH
;
A
#
# COMPACT_ATOMS: atom_id res chain seq x y z
N PHE A 1 0.43 -23.12 9.88
CA PHE A 1 -0.37 -24.23 9.37
C PHE A 1 -1.80 -23.75 9.18
N CYS A 2 -2.51 -24.28 8.20
CA CYS A 2 -3.93 -24.06 7.98
C CYS A 2 -4.66 -25.41 8.05
N THR A 3 -5.89 -25.41 8.54
CA THR A 3 -6.74 -26.60 8.58
C THR A 3 -7.90 -26.40 7.62
N ASP A 4 -8.11 -27.35 6.70
CA ASP A 4 -9.27 -27.31 5.81
C ASP A 4 -10.54 -27.83 6.50
N ALA A 5 -11.67 -27.82 5.79
CA ALA A 5 -12.96 -28.25 6.33
C ALA A 5 -13.04 -29.75 6.67
N ASP A 6 -12.14 -30.56 6.11
CA ASP A 6 -12.06 -32.02 6.34
C ASP A 6 -11.08 -32.38 7.48
N GLY A 7 -10.40 -31.37 8.04
CA GLY A 7 -9.45 -31.55 9.14
C GLY A 7 -8.01 -31.82 8.70
N ASN A 8 -7.69 -31.70 7.40
CA ASN A 8 -6.31 -31.85 6.94
C ASN A 8 -5.49 -30.63 7.37
N VAL A 9 -4.29 -30.88 7.89
CA VAL A 9 -3.37 -29.83 8.34
C VAL A 9 -2.30 -29.58 7.29
N LEU A 10 -2.26 -28.35 6.78
CA LEU A 10 -1.41 -27.93 5.68
C LEU A 10 -0.34 -26.96 6.16
N LEU A 11 0.92 -27.19 5.78
CA LEU A 11 1.97 -26.19 5.92
C LEU A 11 1.80 -25.16 4.81
N ASP A 12 1.51 -23.92 5.18
CA ASP A 12 1.32 -22.83 4.23
C ASP A 12 2.63 -22.09 3.96
N PHE A 13 3.16 -22.25 2.75
CA PHE A 13 4.33 -21.51 2.26
C PHE A 13 3.97 -20.19 1.55
N THR A 14 2.67 -19.89 1.38
CA THR A 14 2.18 -18.71 0.67
C THR A 14 1.87 -17.55 1.60
N CYS A 15 1.58 -17.82 2.87
CA CYS A 15 1.24 -16.85 3.91
C CYS A 15 0.15 -15.87 3.47
N HIS A 16 -0.90 -16.39 2.84
CA HIS A 16 -1.99 -15.60 2.26
C HIS A 16 -1.50 -14.51 1.28
N VAL A 17 -0.66 -14.92 0.33
CA VAL A 17 0.05 -13.99 -0.59
C VAL A 17 0.87 -12.96 0.20
N ALA A 18 1.68 -13.47 1.14
CA ALA A 18 2.51 -12.71 2.08
C ALA A 18 1.76 -11.74 3.02
N ALA A 19 0.42 -11.72 3.04
CA ALA A 19 -0.37 -10.87 3.94
C ALA A 19 -0.36 -11.32 5.41
N SER A 20 0.13 -12.53 5.70
CA SER A 20 0.22 -13.05 7.07
C SER A 20 1.67 -13.34 7.49
N PRO A 21 2.57 -12.34 7.52
CA PRO A 21 3.99 -12.55 7.79
C PRO A 21 4.28 -13.01 9.23
N LEU A 22 3.36 -12.75 10.17
CA LEU A 22 3.48 -13.15 11.57
C LEU A 22 2.80 -14.50 11.89
N GLY A 23 2.37 -15.22 10.85
CA GLY A 23 1.61 -16.47 10.98
C GLY A 23 0.13 -16.25 11.34
N TYR A 24 -0.61 -17.35 11.37
CA TYR A 24 -2.03 -17.38 11.69
C TYR A 24 -2.25 -17.33 13.21
N ASN A 25 -3.26 -16.56 13.64
CA ASN A 25 -3.71 -16.48 15.04
C ASN A 25 -2.57 -16.18 16.03
N ASN A 26 -1.73 -15.20 15.72
CA ASN A 26 -0.60 -14.84 16.58
C ASN A 26 -1.12 -14.28 17.92
N PRO A 27 -0.85 -14.92 19.07
CA PRO A 27 -1.40 -14.50 20.37
C PRO A 27 -0.95 -13.09 20.76
N LYS A 28 0.25 -12.65 20.35
CA LYS A 28 0.70 -11.27 20.63
C LYS A 28 -0.16 -10.20 19.96
N VAL A 29 -0.86 -10.55 18.89
CA VAL A 29 -1.80 -9.66 18.18
C VAL A 29 -3.22 -9.87 18.69
N LEU A 30 -3.66 -11.13 18.78
CA LEU A 30 -5.02 -11.47 19.19
C LEU A 30 -5.30 -11.10 20.65
N ASP A 31 -4.42 -11.43 21.59
CA ASP A 31 -4.62 -11.12 23.01
C ASP A 31 -4.82 -9.61 23.21
N ARG A 32 -4.04 -8.79 22.49
CA ARG A 32 -4.16 -7.33 22.54
C ARG A 32 -5.43 -6.82 21.86
N ALA A 33 -5.86 -7.44 20.76
CA ALA A 33 -7.10 -7.10 20.07
C ALA A 33 -8.34 -7.44 20.91
N ASP A 34 -8.32 -8.58 21.60
CA ASP A 34 -9.40 -9.06 22.46
C ASP A 34 -9.64 -8.13 23.67
N GLU A 35 -8.59 -7.47 24.19
CA GLU A 35 -8.71 -6.45 25.26
C GLU A 35 -9.60 -5.26 24.87
N PHE A 36 -9.78 -4.98 23.57
CA PHE A 36 -10.58 -3.85 23.12
C PHE A 36 -12.10 -4.13 23.10
N ASP A 37 -12.54 -5.34 23.49
CA ASP A 37 -13.95 -5.78 23.49
C ASP A 37 -14.70 -5.31 22.23
N MET A 38 -14.11 -5.61 21.07
CA MET A 38 -14.58 -5.18 19.75
C MET A 38 -15.86 -5.92 19.35
N VAL A 39 -16.93 -5.80 20.15
CA VAL A 39 -18.30 -5.97 19.64
C VAL A 39 -18.49 -4.80 18.67
N ASP A 40 -18.67 -5.09 17.38
CA ASP A 40 -18.69 -4.12 16.29
C ASP A 40 -20.02 -3.33 16.22
N PRO A 41 -20.03 -2.05 16.65
CA PRO A 41 -20.85 -1.04 15.98
C PRO A 41 -20.06 0.24 15.62
N LEU A 42 -18.74 0.25 15.78
CA LEU A 42 -17.93 1.46 15.59
C LEU A 42 -17.62 1.74 14.12
N LYS A 43 -17.78 0.76 13.23
CA LYS A 43 -17.53 0.96 11.80
C LYS A 43 -18.68 1.73 11.13
N ILE A 44 -18.67 3.04 11.29
CA ILE A 44 -19.59 3.96 10.61
C ILE A 44 -18.84 4.83 9.59
N ALA A 45 -19.58 5.35 8.60
CA ALA A 45 -19.04 6.37 7.71
C ALA A 45 -18.59 7.60 8.53
N GLY A 46 -17.36 8.08 8.29
CA GLY A 46 -16.78 9.23 9.01
C GLY A 46 -15.57 8.92 9.92
N GLN A 47 -15.10 7.67 9.98
CA GLN A 47 -13.84 7.33 10.68
C GLN A 47 -12.56 7.67 9.90
N ASP A 48 -12.69 8.35 8.75
CA ASP A 48 -11.56 8.94 8.01
C ASP A 48 -10.91 10.11 8.79
N PHE A 49 -11.55 10.58 9.87
CA PHE A 49 -10.97 11.54 10.81
C PHE A 49 -10.15 10.81 11.87
N TYR A 50 -8.82 10.94 11.76
CA TYR A 50 -7.91 10.46 12.79
C TYR A 50 -7.93 11.41 13.97
N VAL A 51 -8.46 10.95 15.10
CA VAL A 51 -8.41 11.69 16.36
C VAL A 51 -7.10 11.35 17.07
N SER A 52 -6.29 12.36 17.35
CA SER A 52 -5.17 12.22 18.29
C SER A 52 -5.69 12.34 19.71
N THR A 53 -5.38 11.36 20.55
CA THR A 53 -5.63 11.42 22.00
C THR A 53 -4.39 11.86 22.79
N GLY A 54 -3.29 12.16 22.09
CA GLY A 54 -2.02 12.59 22.67
C GLY A 54 -1.29 11.50 23.46
N GLY A 55 0.00 11.74 23.75
CA GLY A 55 0.85 10.78 24.46
C GLY A 55 1.30 9.60 23.60
N SER A 56 1.91 8.59 24.22
CA SER A 56 2.25 7.33 23.55
C SER A 56 1.11 6.30 23.65
N PRO A 57 1.08 5.26 22.79
CA PRO A 57 0.12 4.16 22.89
C PRO A 57 0.04 3.48 24.27
N ASP A 58 1.12 3.53 25.04
CA ASP A 58 1.22 2.87 26.36
C ASP A 58 0.69 3.77 27.49
N GLU A 59 0.53 5.08 27.23
CA GLU A 59 0.08 6.08 28.21
C GLU A 59 -1.39 6.50 28.01
N THR A 60 -1.94 6.27 26.81
CA THR A 60 -3.32 6.65 26.49
C THR A 60 -4.32 5.51 26.78
N SER A 61 -5.50 5.87 27.28
CA SER A 61 -6.59 4.91 27.53
C SER A 61 -7.22 4.38 26.24
N LEU A 62 -7.05 5.10 25.13
CA LEU A 62 -7.55 4.71 23.81
C LEU A 62 -6.47 4.98 22.75
N PRO A 63 -5.52 4.04 22.55
CA PRO A 63 -4.63 4.08 21.40
C PRO A 63 -5.46 3.98 20.12
N GLY A 64 -4.95 4.60 19.06
CA GLY A 64 -5.73 4.86 17.86
C GLY A 64 -4.84 5.19 16.67
N PRO A 65 -5.44 5.47 15.49
CA PRO A 65 -4.71 5.62 14.24
C PRO A 65 -3.60 6.68 14.26
N ALA A 66 -3.78 7.79 14.98
CA ALA A 66 -2.77 8.84 15.10
C ALA A 66 -1.45 8.32 15.68
N HIS A 67 -1.49 7.50 16.74
CA HIS A 67 -0.26 6.94 17.29
C HIS A 67 0.39 5.89 16.38
N LEU A 68 -0.41 5.18 15.57
CA LEU A 68 0.13 4.31 14.54
C LEU A 68 0.85 5.14 13.48
N MET A 69 0.29 6.28 13.07
CA MET A 69 0.95 7.21 12.16
C MET A 69 2.27 7.73 12.74
N ASP A 70 2.29 8.16 13.99
CA ASP A 70 3.52 8.63 14.66
C ASP A 70 4.61 7.56 14.68
N ARG A 71 4.24 6.30 14.96
CA ARG A 71 5.19 5.18 14.89
C ARG A 71 5.66 4.91 13.47
N LEU A 72 4.76 5.01 12.48
CA LEU A 72 5.10 4.79 11.07
C LEU A 72 6.06 5.87 10.57
N THR A 73 5.83 7.14 10.89
CA THR A 73 6.73 8.23 10.51
C THR A 73 8.09 8.11 11.20
N ASP A 74 8.12 7.73 12.48
CA ASP A 74 9.37 7.48 13.22
C ASP A 74 10.22 6.38 12.57
N ILE A 75 9.64 5.21 12.26
CA ILE A 75 10.38 4.09 11.66
C ILE A 75 10.78 4.36 10.19
N THR A 76 10.16 5.32 9.51
CA THR A 76 10.52 5.72 8.15
C THR A 76 11.30 7.03 8.07
N SER A 77 11.63 7.64 9.20
CA SER A 77 12.27 8.96 9.27
C SER A 77 13.62 9.02 8.54
N HIS A 78 14.34 7.90 8.46
CA HIS A 78 15.61 7.80 7.71
C HIS A 78 15.44 7.82 6.18
N TYR A 79 14.21 7.79 5.68
CA TYR A 79 13.86 8.04 4.27
C TYR A 79 13.30 9.46 4.05
N ASP A 80 13.40 10.35 5.05
CA ASP A 80 12.82 11.69 5.05
C ASP A 80 11.28 11.69 4.87
N PHE A 81 10.61 10.62 5.31
CA PHE A 81 9.15 10.52 5.31
C PHE A 81 8.56 11.03 6.63
N ASP A 82 7.63 11.99 6.53
CA ASP A 82 7.02 12.68 7.68
C ASP A 82 5.49 12.55 7.74
N THR A 83 4.87 11.97 6.71
CA THR A 83 3.42 11.98 6.53
C THR A 83 2.90 10.58 6.17
N VAL A 84 1.77 10.20 6.76
CA VAL A 84 1.12 8.89 6.54
C VAL A 84 -0.34 9.09 6.18
N PHE A 85 -0.81 8.35 5.18
CA PHE A 85 -2.21 8.17 4.87
C PHE A 85 -2.56 6.69 5.00
N LEU A 86 -3.52 6.34 5.88
CA LEU A 86 -3.94 4.95 6.04
C LEU A 86 -5.04 4.62 5.03
N SER A 87 -4.87 3.50 4.35
CA SER A 87 -5.83 2.94 3.41
C SER A 87 -6.10 1.47 3.72
N ASN A 88 -7.02 0.85 3.01
CA ASN A 88 -7.48 -0.51 3.30
C ASN A 88 -6.79 -1.57 2.46
N SER A 89 -6.02 -1.17 1.43
CA SER A 89 -5.34 -2.11 0.54
C SER A 89 -4.11 -1.51 -0.12
N GLY A 90 -3.23 -2.38 -0.63
CA GLY A 90 -2.07 -1.94 -1.41
C GLY A 90 -2.45 -1.19 -2.69
N ALA A 91 -3.61 -1.50 -3.30
CA ALA A 91 -4.08 -0.79 -4.49
C ALA A 91 -4.53 0.65 -4.16
N GLU A 92 -5.23 0.85 -3.03
CA GLU A 92 -5.58 2.19 -2.53
C GLU A 92 -4.33 2.99 -2.15
N ALA A 93 -3.33 2.36 -1.54
CA ALA A 93 -2.05 3.00 -1.25
C ALA A 93 -1.34 3.49 -2.52
N VAL A 94 -1.33 2.69 -3.59
CA VAL A 94 -0.79 3.11 -4.90
C VAL A 94 -1.60 4.25 -5.50
N GLU A 95 -2.94 4.20 -5.47
CA GLU A 95 -3.75 5.31 -5.98
C GLU A 95 -3.53 6.61 -5.20
N ASN A 96 -3.32 6.52 -3.88
CA ASN A 96 -2.94 7.69 -3.09
C ASN A 96 -1.56 8.23 -3.49
N ALA A 97 -0.57 7.35 -3.71
CA ALA A 97 0.75 7.76 -4.21
C ALA A 97 0.66 8.46 -5.58
N MET A 98 -0.19 7.93 -6.48
CA MET A 98 -0.44 8.57 -7.78
C MET A 98 -1.02 9.99 -7.60
N LYS A 99 -2.01 10.16 -6.72
CA LYS A 99 -2.59 11.49 -6.42
C LYS A 99 -1.55 12.46 -5.87
N ILE A 100 -0.67 12.01 -4.97
CA ILE A 100 0.44 12.83 -4.46
C ILE A 100 1.34 13.28 -5.61
N CYS A 101 1.68 12.39 -6.56
CA CYS A 101 2.45 12.78 -7.75
C CYS A 101 1.71 13.80 -8.62
N TYR A 102 0.40 13.66 -8.81
CA TYR A 102 -0.42 14.65 -9.52
C TYR A 102 -0.43 16.02 -8.83
N ASP A 103 -0.56 16.05 -7.49
CA ASP A 103 -0.61 17.29 -6.72
C ASP A 103 0.74 18.02 -6.66
N ASN A 104 1.86 17.29 -6.77
CA ASN A 104 3.23 17.83 -6.68
C ASN A 104 3.93 18.00 -8.04
N CYS A 105 3.20 17.84 -9.14
CA CYS A 105 3.74 18.01 -10.48
C CYS A 105 2.92 19.07 -11.21
N GLU A 106 3.55 20.17 -11.63
CA GLU A 106 2.85 21.26 -12.33
C GLU A 106 2.20 20.79 -13.64
N THR A 107 2.84 19.83 -14.33
CA THR A 107 2.35 19.26 -15.59
C THR A 107 2.40 17.72 -15.53
N PRO A 108 1.44 17.07 -14.85
CA PRO A 108 1.47 15.63 -14.61
C PRO A 108 1.02 14.87 -15.85
N LYS A 109 1.94 14.72 -16.81
CA LYS A 109 1.68 14.16 -18.13
C LYS A 109 1.99 12.66 -18.24
N TYR A 110 3.02 12.20 -17.52
CA TYR A 110 3.57 10.87 -17.69
C TYR A 110 3.63 10.11 -16.37
N GLY A 111 3.35 8.80 -16.44
CA GLY A 111 3.65 7.85 -15.37
C GLY A 111 4.51 6.72 -15.92
N ILE A 112 5.45 6.22 -15.13
CA ILE A 112 6.38 5.17 -15.55
C ILE A 112 6.10 3.89 -14.76
N THR A 113 6.06 2.75 -15.45
CA THR A 113 6.00 1.42 -14.82
C THR A 113 6.96 0.46 -15.49
N PHE A 114 7.48 -0.51 -14.74
CA PHE A 114 8.40 -1.50 -15.26
C PHE A 114 7.69 -2.77 -15.73
N ASP A 115 8.24 -3.41 -16.76
CA ASP A 115 7.82 -4.74 -17.19
C ASP A 115 7.84 -5.74 -16.02
N GLY A 116 6.76 -6.50 -15.87
CA GLY A 116 6.59 -7.45 -14.76
C GLY A 116 6.04 -6.84 -13.46
N ALA A 117 5.90 -5.52 -13.35
CA ALA A 117 5.42 -4.87 -12.13
C ALA A 117 3.96 -5.23 -11.75
N PHE A 118 3.68 -5.32 -10.45
CA PHE A 118 2.32 -5.52 -9.93
C PHE A 118 1.99 -4.44 -8.89
N HIS A 119 1.06 -3.54 -9.21
CA HIS A 119 0.69 -2.39 -8.37
C HIS A 119 -0.73 -2.45 -7.82
N GLY A 120 -1.48 -3.50 -8.11
CA GLY A 120 -2.89 -3.60 -7.73
C GLY A 120 -3.82 -3.78 -8.93
N ARG A 121 -5.13 -3.76 -8.66
CA ARG A 121 -6.18 -4.09 -9.63
C ARG A 121 -7.36 -3.11 -9.67
N THR A 122 -7.34 -2.05 -8.86
CA THR A 122 -8.24 -0.90 -9.08
C THR A 122 -7.80 -0.17 -10.36
N LEU A 123 -8.70 0.50 -11.09
CA LEU A 123 -8.39 0.99 -12.45
C LEU A 123 -7.17 1.94 -12.50
N GLY A 124 -6.96 2.78 -11.49
CA GLY A 124 -5.78 3.64 -11.40
C GLY A 124 -4.51 2.82 -11.27
N ALA A 125 -4.41 2.02 -10.20
CA ALA A 125 -3.26 1.15 -9.96
C ALA A 125 -3.03 0.10 -11.06
N LEU A 126 -4.10 -0.38 -11.69
CA LEU A 126 -4.08 -1.34 -12.79
C LEU A 126 -3.41 -0.75 -14.04
N SER A 127 -3.54 0.57 -14.24
CA SER A 127 -2.86 1.28 -15.34
C SER A 127 -1.33 1.18 -15.23
N LEU A 128 -0.80 1.00 -14.01
CA LEU A 128 0.63 0.76 -13.75
C LEU A 128 1.00 -0.74 -13.76
N ASN A 129 0.06 -1.69 -13.87
CA ASN A 129 0.36 -3.11 -13.72
C ASN A 129 0.89 -3.76 -15.02
N ARG A 130 2.05 -4.42 -14.98
CA ARG A 130 2.68 -5.13 -16.10
C ARG A 130 3.01 -6.60 -15.82
N SER A 131 2.42 -7.17 -14.76
CA SER A 131 2.66 -8.55 -14.35
C SER A 131 2.06 -9.58 -15.32
N LYS A 132 0.81 -9.39 -15.76
CA LYS A 132 0.12 -10.25 -16.73
C LYS A 132 -0.87 -9.43 -17.56
N SER A 133 -0.84 -9.61 -18.88
CA SER A 133 -1.71 -8.89 -19.82
C SER A 133 -3.21 -9.13 -19.59
N VAL A 134 -3.58 -10.31 -19.05
CA VAL A 134 -4.99 -10.64 -18.75
C VAL A 134 -5.65 -9.66 -17.79
N TYR A 135 -4.87 -9.05 -16.87
CA TYR A 135 -5.42 -8.12 -15.88
C TYR A 135 -5.84 -6.78 -16.50
N ARG A 136 -5.25 -6.37 -17.63
CA ARG A 136 -5.55 -5.10 -18.31
C ARG A 136 -6.46 -5.27 -19.55
N ARG A 137 -6.73 -6.50 -19.96
CA ARG A 137 -7.43 -6.81 -21.21
C ARG A 137 -8.85 -6.22 -21.23
N LYS A 138 -9.09 -5.24 -22.12
CA LYS A 138 -10.36 -4.52 -22.37
C LYS A 138 -10.76 -3.49 -21.30
N PHE A 139 -9.89 -3.18 -20.34
CA PHE A 139 -10.15 -2.13 -19.36
C PHE A 139 -9.46 -0.83 -19.80
N PRO A 140 -10.03 0.35 -19.49
CA PRO A 140 -9.34 1.60 -19.74
C PRO A 140 -8.11 1.70 -18.83
N GLU A 141 -7.09 2.39 -19.33
CA GLU A 141 -5.91 2.77 -18.57
C GLU A 141 -5.83 4.31 -18.52
N LEU A 142 -5.18 4.83 -17.49
CA LEU A 142 -4.81 6.24 -17.44
C LEU A 142 -3.90 6.57 -18.62
N SER A 143 -4.15 7.71 -19.24
CA SER A 143 -3.34 8.21 -20.35
C SER A 143 -1.93 8.57 -19.88
N GLY A 144 -0.94 8.36 -20.74
CA GLY A 144 0.44 8.78 -20.46
C GLY A 144 1.24 7.82 -19.59
N ILE A 145 0.73 6.61 -19.32
CA ILE A 145 1.55 5.57 -18.70
C ILE A 145 2.48 4.93 -19.75
N HIS A 146 3.77 4.89 -19.44
CA HIS A 146 4.82 4.33 -20.27
C HIS A 146 5.50 3.15 -19.59
N ASP A 147 5.78 2.13 -20.39
CA ASP A 147 6.37 0.87 -19.96
C ASP A 147 7.88 0.94 -20.16
N VAL A 148 8.64 0.52 -19.15
CA VAL A 148 10.11 0.49 -19.19
C VAL A 148 10.57 -0.92 -18.86
N GLU A 149 11.61 -1.39 -19.56
CA GLU A 149 12.22 -2.67 -19.26
C GLU A 149 12.81 -2.66 -17.84
N TYR A 150 12.55 -3.69 -17.04
CA TYR A 150 13.17 -3.86 -15.73
C TYR A 150 14.64 -4.28 -15.85
N SER A 151 15.48 -3.34 -16.30
CA SER A 151 16.92 -3.51 -16.47
C SER A 151 17.64 -2.16 -16.46
N GLU A 152 18.96 -2.18 -16.23
CA GLU A 152 19.80 -0.97 -16.31
C GLU A 152 19.70 -0.31 -17.70
N ALA A 153 19.68 -1.12 -18.76
CA ALA A 153 19.50 -0.61 -20.12
C ALA A 153 18.13 0.08 -20.30
N GLY A 154 17.09 -0.42 -19.65
CA GLY A 154 15.77 0.23 -19.60
C GLY A 154 15.83 1.61 -18.93
N VAL A 155 16.50 1.68 -17.78
CA VAL A 155 16.68 2.93 -17.03
C VAL A 155 17.53 3.95 -17.80
N GLU A 156 18.61 3.51 -18.46
CA GLU A 156 19.44 4.37 -19.30
C GLU A 156 18.65 4.95 -20.48
N ARG A 157 17.83 4.13 -21.15
CA ARG A 157 16.93 4.60 -22.22
C ARG A 157 15.88 5.57 -21.72
N LEU A 158 15.35 5.37 -20.51
CA LEU A 158 14.44 6.33 -19.91
C LEU A 158 15.18 7.67 -19.72
N ARG A 159 16.32 7.66 -19.04
CA ARG A 159 17.13 8.86 -18.77
C ARG A 159 17.53 9.62 -20.04
N SER A 160 17.85 8.94 -21.14
CA SER A 160 18.21 9.61 -22.38
C SER A 160 17.05 10.36 -23.05
N ASN A 161 15.81 10.08 -22.65
CA ASN A 161 14.60 10.69 -23.20
C ASN A 161 13.96 11.73 -22.27
N LEU A 162 14.46 11.89 -21.04
CA LEU A 162 13.97 12.89 -20.10
C LEU A 162 14.78 14.17 -20.22
N ASP A 163 14.12 15.32 -20.16
CA ASP A 163 14.80 16.59 -19.95
C ASP A 163 15.55 16.59 -18.60
N ALA A 164 16.80 17.04 -18.60
CA ALA A 164 17.67 16.94 -17.42
C ALA A 164 17.27 17.89 -16.28
N ASP A 165 16.56 18.97 -16.60
CA ASP A 165 16.18 20.01 -15.64
C ASP A 165 14.74 19.80 -15.12
N THR A 166 13.85 19.27 -15.96
CA THR A 166 12.41 19.15 -15.68
C THR A 166 11.92 17.71 -15.57
N GLY A 167 12.68 16.72 -16.06
CA GLY A 167 12.27 15.31 -16.05
C GLY A 167 11.08 14.98 -16.95
N HIS A 168 10.73 15.86 -17.90
CA HIS A 168 9.59 15.72 -18.83
C HIS A 168 10.02 15.69 -20.30
#